data_AF-A0A0A0HX99-F1
#
_entry.id   AF-A0A0A0HX99-F1
#
_cell.length_a   1.000
_cell.length_b   1.000
_cell.length_c   1.000
_cell.angle_alpha   90.00
_cell.angle_beta   90.00
_cell.angle_gamma   90.00
#
_symmetry.space_group_name_H-M   'P 1'
#
loop_
_entity.id
_entity.type
_entity.pdbx_description
1 polymer ?
#
loop_
_entity_poly.entity_id
_entity_poly.type
_entity_poly.pdbx_seq_one_letter_code
_entity_poly.pdbx_strand_id
1 'polypeptide(L)'
;MFTNVNACYKQMPYMNNYLNSGGSQFKILNNSSFPILFKLSYSVGGVFNDFTSPNIAPNSIYSTEIPAKSISITLTIFDNSDPSNTILLYTIPLFFARNACYRVSGTSSSSTCSEVPCSSLGSSGNTCNNCCCCCCCK
;
A
#
# COMPACT_ATOMS: atom_id res chain seq x y z
N MET A 1 42.72 13.94 6.68
CA MET A 1 41.52 14.54 6.08
C MET A 1 40.57 13.37 5.80
N PHE A 2 39.62 13.16 6.70
CA PHE A 2 38.82 11.93 6.73
C PHE A 2 37.71 11.99 5.67
N THR A 3 37.66 10.95 4.85
CA THR A 3 36.65 10.71 3.81
C THR A 3 35.29 10.54 4.49
N ASN A 4 34.36 11.45 4.20
CA ASN A 4 33.01 11.39 4.75
C ASN A 4 32.25 10.24 4.08
N VAL A 5 31.97 9.22 4.89
CA VAL A 5 31.37 7.96 4.50
C VAL A 5 29.90 8.21 4.22
N ASN A 6 29.49 7.84 3.02
CA ASN A 6 28.13 7.85 2.52
C ASN A 6 27.26 6.92 3.39
N ALA A 7 26.57 7.47 4.40
CA ALA A 7 25.68 6.72 5.27
C ALA A 7 24.24 6.79 4.74
N CYS A 8 24.00 6.19 3.57
CA CYS A 8 22.67 5.72 3.23
C CYS A 8 22.32 4.63 4.24
N TYR A 9 21.39 4.92 5.15
CA TYR A 9 20.89 3.94 6.10
C TYR A 9 20.47 2.67 5.35
N LYS A 10 21.17 1.59 5.66
CA LYS A 10 20.94 0.24 5.16
C LYS A 10 19.47 -0.12 5.40
N GLN A 11 18.75 -0.40 4.31
CA GLN A 11 17.52 -1.16 4.38
C GLN A 11 17.82 -2.51 5.05
N MET A 12 17.01 -2.88 6.03
CA MET A 12 17.12 -4.16 6.73
C MET A 12 16.88 -5.33 5.74
N PRO A 13 17.66 -6.42 5.83
CA PRO A 13 17.61 -7.51 4.86
C PRO A 13 16.51 -8.50 5.25
N TYR A 14 15.26 -8.22 4.90
CA TYR A 14 14.22 -9.25 4.82
C TYR A 14 13.22 -8.89 3.72
N MET A 15 13.67 -8.91 2.46
CA MET A 15 12.75 -9.13 1.35
C MET A 15 13.41 -10.02 0.31
N ASN A 16 12.82 -11.21 0.19
CA ASN A 16 13.12 -12.23 -0.81
C ASN A 16 13.19 -11.66 -2.23
N ASN A 17 14.04 -12.28 -3.04
CA ASN A 17 14.37 -12.02 -4.44
C ASN A 17 13.17 -12.04 -5.43
N TYR A 18 12.14 -11.22 -5.23
CA TYR A 18 11.04 -11.04 -6.18
C TYR A 18 11.04 -9.65 -6.85
N LEU A 19 12.15 -8.91 -6.74
CA LEU A 19 12.29 -7.54 -7.22
C LEU A 19 12.32 -7.36 -8.76
N ASN A 20 12.01 -8.38 -9.56
CA ASN A 20 11.97 -8.26 -11.03
C ASN A 20 11.01 -9.23 -11.72
N SER A 21 9.75 -9.31 -11.27
CA SER A 21 8.67 -9.89 -12.07
C SER A 21 7.39 -9.15 -11.75
N GLY A 22 6.87 -8.38 -12.73
CA GLY A 22 5.77 -7.42 -12.58
C GLY A 22 4.66 -7.87 -11.62
N GLY A 23 4.66 -7.28 -10.43
CA GLY A 23 3.59 -7.43 -9.46
C GLY A 23 2.31 -6.75 -9.93
N SER A 24 1.19 -7.15 -9.36
CA SER A 24 -0.07 -6.40 -9.52
C SER A 24 -0.07 -5.22 -8.55
N GLN A 25 -0.33 -4.03 -9.08
CA GLN A 25 -0.37 -2.81 -8.27
C GLN A 25 -1.66 -2.72 -7.47
N PHE A 26 -1.52 -2.42 -6.19
CA PHE A 26 -2.63 -2.20 -5.28
C PHE A 26 -2.59 -0.76 -4.75
N LYS A 27 -3.67 0.02 -4.94
CA LYS A 27 -3.76 1.37 -4.38
C LYS A 27 -5.00 1.58 -3.54
N ILE A 28 -4.87 2.36 -2.48
CA ILE A 28 -6.02 2.85 -1.71
C ILE A 28 -5.90 4.36 -1.58
N LEU A 29 -6.93 5.08 -2.03
CA LEU A 29 -7.15 6.49 -1.73
C LEU A 29 -8.04 6.58 -0.49
N ASN A 30 -7.52 7.21 0.55
CA ASN A 30 -8.33 7.65 1.67
C ASN A 30 -8.91 9.04 1.35
N ASN A 31 -10.19 9.10 1.04
CA ASN A 31 -10.99 10.32 0.88
C ASN A 31 -12.04 10.47 2.00
N SER A 32 -11.81 9.79 3.13
CA SER A 32 -12.63 9.89 4.32
C SER A 32 -12.12 11.00 5.24
N SER A 33 -12.89 11.34 6.28
CA SER A 33 -12.53 12.38 7.25
C SER A 33 -11.57 11.91 8.35
N PHE A 34 -11.06 10.67 8.28
CA PHE A 34 -10.31 10.02 9.34
C PHE A 34 -9.17 9.17 8.78
N PRO A 35 -8.12 8.87 9.57
CA PRO A 35 -7.03 8.02 9.11
C PRO A 35 -7.46 6.55 8.97
N ILE A 36 -6.96 5.88 7.94
CA ILE A 36 -7.22 4.44 7.74
C ILE A 36 -5.90 3.67 7.70
N LEU A 37 -5.98 2.38 7.99
CA LEU A 37 -4.95 1.42 7.62
C LEU A 37 -5.58 0.24 6.90
N PHE A 38 -4.79 -0.52 6.15
CA PHE A 38 -5.25 -1.79 5.63
C PHE A 38 -4.29 -2.93 5.92
N LYS A 39 -4.87 -4.13 6.01
CA LYS A 39 -4.16 -5.40 6.01
C LYS A 39 -4.45 -6.12 4.70
N LEU A 40 -3.41 -6.67 4.09
CA LEU A 40 -3.51 -7.54 2.94
C LEU A 40 -3.00 -8.93 3.35
N SER A 41 -3.88 -9.92 3.29
CA SER A 41 -3.54 -11.33 3.52
C SER A 41 -3.58 -12.07 2.20
N TYR A 42 -2.58 -12.88 1.88
CA TYR A 42 -2.53 -13.62 0.61
C TYR A 42 -1.64 -14.87 0.71
N SER A 43 -1.78 -15.81 -0.22
CA SER A 43 -0.93 -17.01 -0.29
C SER A 43 -0.11 -17.05 -1.57
N VAL A 44 1.19 -17.38 -1.46
CA VAL A 44 2.08 -17.61 -2.61
C VAL A 44 2.74 -18.98 -2.42
N GLY A 45 2.51 -19.89 -3.37
CA GLY A 45 3.08 -21.24 -3.28
C GLY A 45 2.67 -22.00 -2.02
N GLY A 46 1.45 -21.76 -1.51
CA GLY A 46 0.94 -22.39 -0.28
C GLY A 46 1.36 -21.69 1.02
N VAL A 47 2.25 -20.70 0.96
CA VAL A 47 2.68 -19.92 2.14
C VAL A 47 1.76 -18.72 2.32
N PHE A 48 1.15 -18.59 3.49
CA PHE A 48 0.36 -17.42 3.86
C PHE A 48 1.27 -16.24 4.25
N ASN A 49 0.94 -15.07 3.75
CA ASN A 49 1.66 -13.82 3.98
C ASN A 49 0.65 -12.75 4.39
N ASP A 50 1.08 -11.90 5.31
CA ASP A 50 0.32 -10.75 5.77
C ASP A 50 1.17 -9.49 5.61
N PHE A 51 0.56 -8.44 5.10
CA PHE A 51 1.12 -7.11 5.01
C PHE A 51 0.17 -6.12 5.66
N THR A 52 0.69 -5.20 6.47
CA THR A 52 -0.08 -4.09 7.03
C THR A 52 0.50 -2.78 6.53
N SER A 53 -0.35 -1.91 6.01
CA SER A 53 0.06 -0.60 5.54
C SER A 53 0.48 0.31 6.70
N PRO A 54 1.29 1.35 6.45
CA PRO A 54 1.34 2.49 7.36
C PRO A 54 -0.02 3.18 7.43
N ASN A 55 -0.15 4.12 8.37
CA ASN A 55 -1.33 4.95 8.48
C ASN A 55 -1.52 5.82 7.22
N ILE A 56 -2.71 5.82 6.65
CA ILE A 56 -3.07 6.59 5.46
C ILE A 56 -3.93 7.75 5.91
N ALA A 57 -3.34 8.95 5.92
CA ALA A 57 -4.04 10.18 6.31
C ALA A 57 -5.20 10.50 5.35
N PRO A 58 -6.19 11.31 5.79
CA PRO A 58 -7.21 11.87 4.90
C PRO A 58 -6.61 12.50 3.64
N ASN A 59 -7.30 12.33 2.51
CA ASN A 59 -6.91 12.78 1.17
C ASN A 59 -5.55 12.25 0.67
N SER A 60 -5.05 11.17 1.26
CA SER A 60 -3.77 10.55 0.87
C SER A 60 -3.96 9.20 0.17
N ILE A 61 -2.99 8.84 -0.66
CA ILE A 61 -2.97 7.58 -1.40
C ILE A 61 -1.81 6.73 -0.89
N TYR A 62 -2.05 5.44 -0.68
CA TYR A 62 -1.00 4.45 -0.49
C TYR A 62 -1.00 3.44 -1.63
N SER A 63 0.18 3.03 -2.06
CA SER A 63 0.37 2.02 -3.11
C SER A 63 1.31 0.94 -2.60
N THR A 64 0.98 -0.31 -2.90
CA THR A 64 1.85 -1.47 -2.70
C THR A 64 1.73 -2.42 -3.88
N GLU A 65 2.59 -3.42 -3.93
CA GLU A 65 2.55 -4.46 -4.95
C GLU A 65 2.17 -5.79 -4.33
N ILE A 66 1.39 -6.57 -5.08
CA ILE A 66 1.04 -7.94 -4.76
C ILE A 66 1.78 -8.85 -5.74
N PRO A 67 2.48 -9.90 -5.26
CA PRO A 67 3.15 -10.86 -6.14
C PRO A 67 2.16 -11.48 -7.15
N ALA A 68 2.56 -11.61 -8.41
CA ALA A 68 1.69 -12.03 -9.52
C ALA A 68 1.06 -13.43 -9.36
N LYS A 69 1.58 -14.28 -8.48
CA LYS A 69 1.06 -15.64 -8.18
C LYS A 69 0.29 -15.71 -6.87
N SER A 70 -0.12 -14.57 -6.32
CA SER A 70 -0.88 -14.53 -5.08
C SER A 70 -2.31 -15.02 -5.31
N ILE A 71 -2.76 -15.91 -4.42
CA ILE A 71 -4.12 -16.45 -4.35
C ILE A 71 -4.72 -16.20 -2.97
N SER A 72 -6.03 -16.40 -2.83
CA SER A 72 -6.76 -16.23 -1.56
C SER A 72 -6.50 -14.86 -0.94
N ILE A 73 -6.48 -13.82 -1.77
CA ILE A 73 -6.13 -12.46 -1.35
C ILE A 73 -7.33 -11.87 -0.61
N THR A 74 -7.09 -11.31 0.56
CA THR A 74 -8.09 -10.60 1.36
C THR A 74 -7.56 -9.23 1.73
N LEU A 75 -8.27 -8.19 1.32
CA LEU A 75 -8.04 -6.83 1.78
C LEU A 75 -8.97 -6.56 2.96
N THR A 76 -8.40 -6.10 4.07
CA THR A 76 -9.15 -5.64 5.24
C THR A 76 -8.80 -4.18 5.51
N ILE A 77 -9.80 -3.30 5.61
CA ILE A 77 -9.61 -1.87 5.86
C ILE A 77 -10.15 -1.54 7.24
N PHE A 78 -9.40 -0.74 7.99
CA PHE A 78 -9.74 -0.30 9.33
C PHE A 78 -9.72 1.22 9.44
N ASP A 79 -10.59 1.76 10.28
CA ASP A 79 -10.43 3.08 10.87
C ASP A 79 -9.32 3.02 11.92
N ASN A 80 -8.33 3.91 11.77
CA ASN A 80 -7.16 3.99 12.64
C ASN A 80 -7.08 5.33 13.38
N SER A 81 -8.24 5.92 13.70
CA SER A 81 -8.34 7.14 14.53
C SER A 81 -7.82 6.90 15.94
N ASP A 82 -8.03 5.70 16.48
CA ASP A 82 -7.43 5.22 17.71
C ASP A 82 -6.56 3.98 17.41
N PRO A 83 -5.23 4.11 17.37
CA PRO A 83 -4.32 2.99 17.09
C PRO A 83 -4.38 1.86 18.13
N SER A 84 -4.88 2.13 19.34
CA SER A 84 -5.06 1.09 20.37
C SER A 84 -6.34 0.27 20.17
N ASN A 85 -7.29 0.80 19.38
CA ASN A 85 -8.58 0.18 19.11
C ASN A 85 -9.06 0.49 17.69
N THR A 86 -8.41 -0.14 16.72
CA THR A 86 -8.79 0.01 15.30
C THR A 86 -10.14 -0.63 15.01
N ILE A 87 -11.01 0.06 14.27
CA ILE A 87 -12.35 -0.42 13.94
C ILE A 87 -12.36 -1.02 12.54
N LEU A 88 -12.83 -2.25 12.40
CA LEU A 88 -13.00 -2.90 11.09
C LEU A 88 -14.07 -2.16 10.27
N LEU A 89 -13.72 -1.75 9.05
CA LEU A 89 -14.66 -1.13 8.11
C LEU A 89 -15.07 -2.08 6.99
N TYR A 90 -14.09 -2.73 6.35
CA TYR A 90 -14.34 -3.55 5.18
C TYR A 90 -13.46 -4.80 5.15
N THR A 91 -14.00 -5.88 4.61
CA THR A 91 -13.27 -7.08 4.21
C THR A 91 -13.64 -7.41 2.77
N ILE A 92 -12.67 -7.39 1.87
CA ILE A 92 -12.86 -7.51 0.43
C ILE A 92 -12.03 -8.69 -0.08
N PRO A 93 -12.65 -9.79 -0.51
CA PRO A 93 -11.95 -10.91 -1.11
C PRO A 93 -11.57 -10.62 -2.56
N LEU A 94 -10.36 -11.01 -2.93
CA LEU A 94 -9.82 -10.93 -4.28
C LEU A 94 -9.38 -12.33 -4.71
N PHE A 95 -10.04 -12.85 -5.74
CA PHE A 95 -9.84 -14.24 -6.18
C PHE A 95 -8.45 -14.51 -6.79
N PHE A 96 -7.83 -13.48 -7.38
CA PHE A 96 -6.53 -13.58 -8.03
C PHE A 96 -5.79 -12.23 -7.98
N ALA A 97 -4.46 -12.27 -8.08
CA ALA A 97 -3.64 -11.08 -8.18
C ALA A 97 -3.99 -10.29 -9.45
N ARG A 98 -4.44 -9.04 -9.27
CA ARG A 98 -4.73 -8.09 -10.35
C ARG A 98 -4.48 -6.67 -9.86
N ASN A 99 -4.32 -5.74 -10.79
CA ASN A 99 -4.33 -4.32 -10.44
C ASN A 99 -5.70 -3.98 -9.83
N ALA A 100 -5.70 -3.50 -8.59
CA ALA A 100 -6.91 -3.19 -7.86
C ALA A 100 -6.72 -1.89 -7.08
N CYS A 101 -7.70 -1.00 -7.21
CA CYS A 101 -7.63 0.33 -6.66
C CYS A 101 -8.94 0.67 -5.96
N TYR A 102 -8.85 1.16 -4.72
CA TYR A 102 -10.01 1.45 -3.88
C TYR A 102 -10.04 2.90 -3.46
N ARG A 103 -11.24 3.46 -3.38
CA ARG A 103 -11.51 4.75 -2.74
C ARG A 103 -12.35 4.50 -1.50
N VAL A 104 -11.84 4.92 -0.36
CA VAL A 104 -12.56 4.93 0.92
C VAL A 104 -13.01 6.36 1.19
N SER A 105 -14.30 6.57 1.48
CA SER A 105 -14.88 7.89 1.71
C SER A 105 -15.83 7.86 2.92
N GLY A 106 -16.29 9.02 3.36
CA GLY A 106 -17.29 9.14 4.43
C GLY A 106 -16.68 9.36 5.81
N THR A 107 -17.41 8.95 6.85
CA THR A 107 -17.05 9.10 8.27
C THR A 107 -16.85 7.74 8.93
N SER A 108 -16.30 7.73 10.15
CA SER A 108 -16.08 6.50 10.93
C SER A 108 -17.37 5.70 11.16
N SER A 109 -18.49 6.40 11.30
CA SER A 109 -19.84 5.82 11.48
C SER A 109 -20.57 5.46 10.19
N SER A 110 -20.17 6.05 9.06
CA SER A 110 -20.84 5.88 7.76
C SER A 110 -19.82 6.05 6.64
N SER A 111 -18.94 5.06 6.50
CA SER A 111 -17.96 5.02 5.42
C SER A 111 -18.54 4.33 4.18
N THR A 112 -17.87 4.52 3.04
CA THR A 112 -18.10 3.76 1.80
C THR A 112 -16.75 3.33 1.23
N CYS A 113 -16.65 2.11 0.70
CA CYS A 113 -15.49 1.66 -0.06
C CYS A 113 -15.92 1.22 -1.46
N SER A 114 -15.22 1.71 -2.49
CA SER A 114 -15.53 1.37 -3.88
C SER A 114 -14.27 1.06 -4.66
N GLU A 115 -14.30 -0.01 -5.46
CA GLU A 115 -13.27 -0.28 -6.46
C GLU A 115 -13.39 0.75 -7.59
N VAL A 116 -12.28 1.37 -7.98
CA VAL A 116 -12.20 2.42 -9.00
C VAL A 116 -11.05 2.12 -9.97
N PRO A 117 -11.08 2.66 -11.20
CA PRO A 117 -9.95 2.51 -12.12
C PRO A 117 -8.66 3.05 -11.51
N CYS A 118 -7.56 2.29 -11.57
CA CYS A 118 -6.27 2.73 -11.03
C CYS A 118 -5.70 3.99 -11.69
N SER A 119 -6.14 4.31 -12.91
CA SER A 119 -5.82 5.57 -13.60
C SER A 119 -6.51 6.79 -12.99
N SER A 120 -7.64 6.59 -12.27
CA SER A 120 -8.37 7.66 -11.58
C SER A 120 -7.75 8.06 -10.24
N LEU A 121 -6.92 7.18 -9.68
CA LEU A 121 -6.10 7.47 -8.51
C LEU A 121 -4.72 7.82 -9.06
N GLY A 122 -4.37 9.11 -9.06
CA GLY A 122 -3.14 9.61 -9.67
C GLY A 122 -1.88 8.81 -9.33
N SER A 123 -0.77 9.11 -9.99
CA SER A 123 0.52 8.53 -9.61
C SER A 123 0.80 8.90 -8.15
N SER A 124 0.96 7.89 -7.29
CA SER A 124 1.52 8.09 -5.96
C SER A 124 2.77 8.94 -6.14
N GLY A 125 2.82 10.11 -5.52
CA GLY A 125 3.95 11.05 -5.61
C GLY A 125 5.27 10.52 -5.04
N ASN A 126 5.39 9.20 -4.81
CA ASN A 126 6.58 8.50 -4.39
C ASN A 126 7.11 7.55 -5.46
N THR A 127 7.08 7.94 -6.73
CA THR A 127 8.02 7.40 -7.71
C THR A 127 9.30 8.22 -7.68
N CYS A 128 10.10 8.05 -6.62
CA CYS A 128 11.55 8.16 -6.80
C CYS A 128 11.96 6.93 -7.59
N ASN A 129 11.75 7.00 -8.90
CA ASN A 129 12.24 5.97 -9.81
C ASN A 129 13.77 6.01 -9.74
N ASN A 130 14.34 4.84 -9.53
CA ASN A 130 15.76 4.64 -9.34
C ASN A 130 16.53 5.14 -10.58
N CYS A 131 17.70 5.72 -10.35
CA CYS A 131 18.64 6.29 -11.33
C CYS A 131 18.23 7.59 -12.04
N CYS A 132 18.44 8.72 -11.37
CA CYS A 132 19.04 9.89 -12.02
C CYS A 132 19.73 10.77 -10.96
N CYS A 133 21.06 10.75 -10.98
CA CYS A 133 21.84 11.87 -10.48
C CYS A 133 21.35 13.17 -11.13
N CYS A 134 21.30 14.23 -10.33
CA CYS A 134 21.21 15.63 -10.73
C CYS A 134 19.85 16.16 -11.23
N CYS A 135 19.38 17.18 -10.51
CA CYS A 135 18.55 18.29 -10.97
C CYS A 135 17.10 17.96 -11.34
N CYS A 136 16.18 18.20 -10.39
CA CYS A 136 14.92 18.93 -10.63
C CYS A 136 14.18 19.14 -9.29
N CYS A 137 14.63 20.12 -8.50
CA CYS A 137 13.75 20.82 -7.56
C CYS A 137 13.56 22.23 -8.13
N LYS A 138 12.30 22.61 -8.39
CA LYS A 138 11.88 24.01 -8.38
C LYS A 138 10.96 24.18 -7.18
#